data_AF-A0A3N5SEM3-F1
#
_entry.id   AF-A0A3N5SEM3-F1
#
_cell.length_a   1.000
_cell.length_b   1.000
_cell.length_c   1.000
_cell.angle_alpha   90.00
_cell.angle_beta   90.00
_cell.angle_gamma   90.00
#
_symmetry.space_group_name_H-M   'P 1'
#
loop_
_entity.id
_entity.type
_entity.pdbx_description
1 polymer ?
#
loop_
_entity_poly.entity_id
_entity_poly.type
_entity_poly.pdbx_seq_one_letter_code
_entity_poly.pdbx_strand_id
1 'polypeptide(L)'
;MLLEATATQTTPARAPGASVIREITADLETPVSLYLKLRGDGASFLLESVEGGERIARYSFIGVQPRAEYILRDGQVEVKENGTTRVVQLDGDPTRFLQEEMSRFSTERLP
;
A
#
# COMPACT_ATOMS: atom_id res chain seq x y z
N MET A 1 24.82 27.23 21.18
CA MET A 1 25.47 27.93 20.05
C MET A 1 25.86 26.86 19.04
N LEU A 2 25.29 26.94 17.82
CA LEU A 2 25.57 26.13 16.60
C LEU A 2 25.23 24.61 16.68
N LEU A 3 24.65 23.95 15.66
CA LEU A 3 24.47 24.26 14.24
C LEU A 3 23.10 23.79 13.71
N GLU A 4 22.49 24.61 12.85
CA GLU A 4 21.53 24.19 11.81
C GLU A 4 22.26 23.26 10.82
N ALA A 5 21.69 22.09 10.53
CA ALA A 5 22.11 21.26 9.41
C ALA A 5 21.00 21.27 8.35
N THR A 6 21.06 22.27 7.47
CA THR A 6 20.30 22.27 6.21
C THR A 6 20.91 21.23 5.29
N ALA A 7 20.37 20.01 5.27
CA ALA A 7 20.71 19.01 4.27
C ALA A 7 19.84 19.24 3.02
N THR A 8 20.34 20.02 2.07
CA THR A 8 19.80 20.03 0.71
C THR A 8 20.17 18.71 0.04
N GLN A 9 19.34 17.68 0.18
CA GLN A 9 19.49 16.45 -0.59
C GLN A 9 18.93 16.68 -2.00
N THR A 10 19.84 16.94 -2.94
CA THR A 10 19.58 16.80 -4.38
C THR A 10 19.12 15.36 -4.64
N THR A 11 17.83 15.17 -4.91
CA THR A 11 17.28 13.85 -5.27
C THR A 11 17.72 13.52 -6.70
N PRO A 12 18.52 12.46 -6.95
CA PRO A 12 18.77 11.99 -8.30
C PRO A 12 17.45 11.53 -8.95
N ALA A 13 17.39 11.52 -10.28
CA ALA A 13 16.21 11.06 -11.01
C ALA A 13 15.77 9.66 -10.50
N ARG A 14 14.59 9.61 -9.87
CA ARG A 14 14.10 8.46 -9.12
C ARG A 14 13.76 7.31 -10.07
N ALA A 15 14.26 6.10 -9.77
CA ALA A 15 13.90 4.90 -10.52
C ALA A 15 12.38 4.65 -10.45
N PRO A 16 11.73 4.18 -11.54
CA PRO A 16 10.32 3.80 -11.51
C PRO A 16 10.07 2.75 -10.42
N GLY A 17 9.19 3.05 -9.47
CA GLY A 17 8.84 2.14 -8.37
C GLY A 17 9.63 2.32 -7.07
N ALA A 18 10.58 3.26 -6.99
CA ALA A 18 11.26 3.55 -5.73
C ALA A 18 10.27 4.05 -4.67
N SER A 19 10.41 3.65 -3.42
CA SER A 19 9.54 4.11 -2.33
C SER A 19 9.95 5.51 -1.85
N VAL A 20 8.98 6.36 -1.49
CA VAL A 20 9.26 7.61 -0.76
C VAL A 20 8.69 7.49 0.63
N ILE A 21 9.55 7.68 1.62
CA ILE A 21 9.24 7.51 3.03
C ILE A 21 9.36 8.86 3.71
N ARG A 22 8.39 9.15 4.59
CA ARG A 22 8.43 10.29 5.48
C ARG A 22 7.89 9.87 6.83
N GLU A 23 8.65 10.17 7.87
CA GLU A 23 8.20 10.03 9.25
C GLU A 23 7.52 11.32 9.70
N ILE A 24 6.38 11.18 10.39
CA ILE A 24 5.57 12.28 10.92
C ILE A 24 5.14 11.95 12.35
N THR A 25 5.06 12.96 13.21
CA THR A 25 4.50 12.82 14.56
C THR A 25 2.98 12.66 14.49
N ALA A 26 2.46 11.66 15.20
CA ALA A 26 1.04 11.32 15.20
C ALA A 26 0.54 10.95 16.62
N ASP A 27 1.12 11.56 17.66
CA ASP A 27 0.91 11.19 19.06
C ASP A 27 -0.55 11.30 19.54
N LEU A 28 -1.37 12.09 18.85
CA LEU A 28 -2.79 12.26 19.14
C LEU A 28 -3.70 11.41 18.24
N GLU A 29 -3.12 10.58 17.41
CA GLU A 29 -3.85 9.77 16.44
C GLU A 29 -3.82 8.29 16.88
N THR A 30 -4.97 7.64 16.73
CA THR A 30 -5.06 6.18 16.73
C THR A 30 -5.04 5.67 15.28
N PRO A 31 -4.66 4.40 15.02
CA PRO A 31 -4.72 3.83 13.67
C PRO A 31 -6.10 4.00 13.01
N VAL A 32 -7.18 3.80 13.78
CA VAL A 32 -8.55 4.00 13.30
C VAL A 32 -8.81 5.47 12.91
N SER A 33 -8.38 6.43 13.72
CA SER A 33 -8.55 7.85 13.41
C SER A 33 -7.76 8.28 12.15
N LEU A 34 -6.55 7.75 11.96
CA LEU A 34 -5.77 7.97 10.73
C LEU A 34 -6.46 7.34 9.52
N TYR A 35 -6.93 6.09 9.64
CA TYR A 35 -7.63 5.42 8.56
C TYR A 35 -8.85 6.22 8.10
N LEU A 36 -9.67 6.71 9.03
CA LEU A 36 -10.85 7.52 8.70
C LEU A 36 -10.48 8.84 8.00
N LYS A 37 -9.35 9.46 8.37
CA LYS A 37 -8.82 10.67 7.71
C LYS A 37 -8.26 10.39 6.31
N LEU A 38 -7.65 9.23 6.10
CA LEU A 38 -6.89 8.91 4.89
C LEU A 38 -7.70 8.16 3.83
N ARG A 39 -8.70 7.36 4.22
CA ARG A 39 -9.37 6.39 3.33
C ARG A 39 -9.92 7.01 2.04
N GLY A 40 -10.30 8.29 2.08
CA GLY A 40 -10.89 9.00 0.96
C GLY A 40 -12.06 8.23 0.32
N ASP A 41 -12.22 8.43 -0.98
CA ASP A 41 -13.12 7.66 -1.82
C ASP A 41 -12.35 6.51 -2.50
N GLY A 42 -13.00 5.35 -2.63
CA GLY A 42 -12.45 4.16 -3.28
C GLY A 42 -11.95 3.08 -2.32
N ALA A 43 -11.25 2.09 -2.88
CA ALA A 43 -10.75 0.96 -2.12
C ALA A 43 -9.66 1.39 -1.12
N SER A 44 -9.78 0.87 0.10
CA SER A 44 -8.85 1.13 1.19
C SER A 44 -8.92 0.00 2.22
N PHE A 45 -7.87 -0.13 3.03
CA PHE A 45 -7.80 -1.09 4.12
C PHE A 45 -7.08 -0.51 5.34
N LEU A 46 -7.44 -1.05 6.50
CA LEU A 46 -6.70 -0.94 7.76
C LEU A 46 -6.42 -2.37 8.24
N LEU A 47 -5.15 -2.71 8.44
CA LEU A 47 -4.72 -3.97 9.03
C LEU A 47 -4.10 -3.67 10.40
N GLU A 48 -4.69 -4.23 11.45
CA GLU A 48 -4.16 -4.19 12.80
C GLU A 48 -3.86 -5.62 13.24
N SER A 49 -2.70 -5.82 13.87
CA SER A 49 -2.42 -7.09 14.53
C SER A 49 -2.99 -7.07 15.95
N VAL A 50 -3.35 -8.25 16.47
CA VAL A 50 -3.87 -8.40 17.83
C VAL A 50 -3.17 -9.60 18.44
N GLU A 51 -2.41 -9.38 19.52
CA GLU A 51 -1.79 -10.48 20.28
C GLU A 51 -2.60 -10.70 21.57
N GLY A 52 -3.25 -11.86 21.69
CA GLY A 52 -3.81 -12.37 22.94
C GLY A 52 -4.62 -11.35 23.76
N GLY A 53 -5.83 -11.03 23.30
CA GLY A 53 -6.92 -10.40 24.07
C GLY A 53 -6.74 -8.92 24.48
N GLU A 54 -5.55 -8.51 24.91
CA GLU A 54 -5.32 -7.21 25.56
C GLU A 54 -4.07 -6.46 25.04
N ARG A 55 -3.21 -7.08 24.22
CA ARG A 55 -2.05 -6.39 23.64
C ARG A 55 -2.36 -5.86 22.25
N ILE A 56 -2.37 -4.53 22.14
CA ILE A 56 -2.35 -3.79 20.88
C ILE A 56 -1.05 -4.14 20.14
N ALA A 57 -1.14 -4.40 18.83
CA ALA A 57 0.05 -4.63 18.02
C ALA A 57 0.96 -3.40 17.93
N ARG A 58 2.25 -3.67 17.67
CA ARG A 58 3.26 -2.62 17.48
C ARG A 58 3.06 -1.82 16.19
N TYR A 59 2.35 -2.38 15.22
CA TYR A 59 2.19 -1.78 13.90
C TYR A 59 0.77 -1.97 13.37
N SER A 60 0.29 -0.94 12.69
CA SER A 60 -0.91 -0.96 11.86
C SER A 60 -0.54 -0.53 10.45
N PHE A 61 -1.15 -1.14 9.43
CA PHE A 61 -0.93 -0.79 8.03
C PHE A 61 -2.20 -0.21 7.44
N ILE A 62 -2.07 0.97 6.83
CA ILE A 62 -3.16 1.63 6.11
C ILE A 62 -2.77 1.68 4.63
N GLY A 63 -3.64 1.16 3.77
CA GLY A 63 -3.54 1.29 2.32
C GLY A 63 -4.76 2.03 1.78
N VAL A 64 -4.53 3.00 0.90
CA VAL A 64 -5.59 3.81 0.27
C VAL A 64 -5.28 3.97 -1.21
N GLN A 65 -6.33 4.13 -2.03
CA GLN A 65 -6.20 4.41 -3.47
C GLN A 65 -5.20 3.47 -4.17
N PRO A 66 -5.42 2.15 -4.11
CA PRO A 66 -4.49 1.20 -4.71
C PRO A 66 -4.35 1.47 -6.20
N ARG A 67 -3.13 1.29 -6.73
CA ARG A 67 -2.87 1.41 -8.17
C ARG A 67 -3.69 0.43 -9.00
N ALA A 68 -3.92 -0.77 -8.46
CA ALA A 68 -4.70 -1.80 -9.10
C ALA A 68 -5.56 -2.59 -8.10
N GLU A 69 -6.76 -2.97 -8.50
CA GLU A 69 -7.67 -3.90 -7.79
C GLU A 69 -7.93 -5.13 -8.66
N TYR A 70 -7.90 -6.32 -8.04
CA TYR A 70 -8.14 -7.60 -8.70
C TYR A 70 -9.32 -8.29 -8.02
N ILE A 71 -10.44 -8.44 -8.72
CA ILE A 71 -11.71 -8.93 -8.16
C ILE A 71 -12.07 -10.24 -8.87
N LEU A 72 -11.95 -11.36 -8.16
CA LEU A 72 -12.32 -12.69 -8.66
C LEU A 72 -13.78 -13.01 -8.33
N ARG A 73 -14.59 -13.26 -9.36
CA ARG A 73 -15.99 -13.71 -9.26
C ARG A 73 -16.29 -14.69 -10.37
N ASP A 74 -16.91 -15.83 -10.06
CA ASP A 74 -17.42 -16.79 -11.05
C ASP A 74 -16.41 -17.20 -12.13
N GLY A 75 -15.14 -17.41 -11.74
CA GLY A 75 -14.06 -17.77 -12.66
C GLY A 75 -13.54 -16.61 -13.53
N GLN A 76 -13.98 -15.38 -13.28
CA GLN A 76 -13.53 -14.17 -13.96
C GLN A 76 -12.80 -13.25 -13.00
N VAL A 77 -11.71 -12.65 -13.48
CA VAL A 77 -11.02 -11.57 -12.76
C VAL A 77 -11.29 -10.25 -13.46
N GLU A 78 -11.93 -9.34 -12.75
CA GLU A 78 -11.98 -7.93 -13.10
C GLU A 78 -10.72 -7.25 -12.56
N VAL A 79 -9.91 -6.71 -13.46
CA VAL A 79 -8.70 -5.95 -13.14
C VAL A 79 -8.99 -4.47 -13.37
N LYS A 80 -9.00 -3.69 -12.30
CA LYS A 80 -9.11 -2.23 -12.34
C LYS A 80 -7.71 -1.66 -12.14
N GLU A 81 -7.13 -0.98 -13.13
CA GLU A 81 -5.82 -0.35 -13.04
C GLU A 81 -5.83 1.00 -13.77
N ASN A 82 -5.35 2.07 -13.14
CA ASN A 82 -5.26 3.42 -13.72
C ASN A 82 -6.58 3.92 -14.35
N GLY A 83 -7.73 3.63 -13.69
CA GLY A 83 -9.06 4.01 -14.17
C GLY A 83 -9.59 3.17 -15.35
N THR A 84 -8.83 2.18 -15.82
CA THR A 84 -9.26 1.24 -16.86
C THR A 84 -9.66 -0.08 -16.21
N THR A 85 -10.70 -0.71 -16.75
CA THR A 85 -11.14 -2.04 -16.32
C THR A 85 -10.98 -3.04 -17.46
N ARG A 86 -10.36 -4.18 -17.19
CA ARG A 86 -10.33 -5.34 -18.09
C ARG A 86 -10.84 -6.59 -17.38
N VAL A 87 -11.47 -7.48 -18.12
CA VAL A 87 -11.95 -8.77 -17.60
C VAL A 87 -11.12 -9.89 -18.20
N VAL A 88 -10.67 -10.80 -17.34
CA VAL A 88 -9.91 -11.99 -17.73
C VAL A 88 -10.71 -13.22 -17.33
N GLN A 89 -10.94 -14.12 -18.29
CA GLN A 89 -11.42 -15.47 -17.97
C GLN A 89 -10.28 -16.27 -17.37
N LEU A 90 -10.48 -16.82 -16.19
CA LEU A 90 -9.45 -17.54 -15.48
C LEU A 90 -9.59 -19.04 -15.75
N ASP A 91 -8.59 -19.59 -16.43
CA ASP A 91 -8.44 -21.03 -16.65
C ASP A 91 -7.29 -21.53 -15.76
N GLY A 92 -7.62 -22.10 -14.60
CA GLY A 92 -6.66 -22.64 -13.64
C GLY A 92 -6.57 -21.92 -12.30
N ASP A 93 -5.36 -21.87 -11.73
CA ASP A 93 -5.12 -21.44 -10.34
C ASP A 93 -5.11 -19.90 -10.21
N PRO A 94 -6.02 -19.30 -9.42
CA PRO A 94 -6.07 -17.85 -9.24
C PRO A 94 -4.84 -17.29 -8.52
N THR A 95 -4.15 -18.08 -7.70
CA THR A 95 -2.93 -17.62 -7.01
C THR A 95 -1.79 -17.42 -7.99
N ARG A 96 -1.67 -18.29 -9.00
CA ARG A 96 -0.69 -18.15 -10.07
C ARG A 96 -0.93 -16.89 -10.90
N PHE A 97 -2.18 -16.65 -11.30
CA PHE A 97 -2.56 -15.42 -12.00
C PHE A 97 -2.13 -14.18 -11.20
N LEU A 98 -2.43 -14.15 -9.90
CA LEU A 98 -2.07 -13.01 -9.05
C LEU A 98 -0.54 -12.86 -8.92
N GLN A 99 0.22 -13.94 -8.82
CA GLN A 99 1.69 -13.90 -8.79
C GLN A 99 2.28 -13.31 -10.08
N GLU A 100 1.74 -13.70 -11.25
CA GLU A 100 2.13 -13.17 -12.55
C GLU A 100 1.84 -11.66 -12.62
N GLU A 101 0.66 -11.22 -12.18
CA GLU A 101 0.32 -9.79 -12.11
C GLU A 101 1.22 -9.02 -11.12
N MET A 102 1.52 -9.59 -9.96
CA MET A 102 2.40 -8.98 -8.96
C MET A 102 3.84 -8.83 -9.47
N SER A 103 4.31 -9.72 -10.34
CA SER A 103 5.67 -9.66 -10.93
C SER A 103 5.91 -8.42 -11.80
N ARG A 104 4.84 -7.76 -12.26
CA ARG A 104 4.90 -6.51 -13.03
C ARG A 104 5.36 -5.31 -12.18
N PHE A 105 5.30 -5.43 -10.85
CA PHE A 105 5.68 -4.37 -9.94
C PHE A 105 7.10 -4.57 -9.44
N SER A 106 7.95 -3.56 -9.60
CA SER A 106 9.29 -3.55 -9.02
C SER A 106 9.20 -3.25 -7.53
N THR A 107 9.76 -4.13 -6.71
CA THR A 107 9.96 -3.87 -5.28
C THR A 107 11.40 -3.47 -5.05
N GLU A 108 11.62 -2.23 -4.58
CA GLU A 108 12.91 -1.87 -4.01
C GLU A 108 13.00 -2.46 -2.60
N ARG A 109 14.13 -3.10 -2.26
CA ARG A 109 14.41 -3.42 -0.86
C ARG A 109 14.74 -2.13 -0.14
N LEU A 110 13.89 -1.76 0.80
CA LEU A 110 14.24 -0.74 1.77
C LEU A 110 15.41 -1.25 2.64
N PRO A 111 16.37 -0.38 3.00
CA PRO A 111 17.53 -0.74 3.81
C PRO A 111 17.15 -1.25 5.21
#